data_AF-A0A2V7YZ83-F1
#
_entry.id   AF-A0A2V7YZ83-F1
#
_cell.length_a   1.000
_cell.length_b   1.000
_cell.length_c   1.000
_cell.angle_alpha   90.00
_cell.angle_beta   90.00
_cell.angle_gamma   90.00
#
_symmetry.space_group_name_H-M   'P 1'
#
loop_
_entity.id
_entity.type
_entity.pdbx_description
1 polymer ?
#
loop_
_entity_poly.entity_id
_entity_poly.type
_entity_poly.pdbx_seq_one_letter_code
_entity_poly.pdbx_strand_id
1 'polypeptide(L)' 'KLTCTTMENYAFVDPRGRLYPCLTLDMGNVFESSFLEVWNGARFRAFRRLIRREKRLPLCHRCPD' A
#
# COMPACT_ATOMS: atom_id res chain seq x y z
N LYS A 1 3.03 -16.85 12.00
CA LYS A 1 3.48 -15.75 11.11
C LYS A 1 2.44 -14.64 11.19
N LEU A 2 2.79 -13.49 11.76
CA LEU A 2 1.91 -12.33 11.79
C LEU A 2 1.65 -11.88 10.34
N THR A 3 0.38 -11.65 9.99
CA THR A 3 0.00 -11.21 8.64
C THR A 3 -0.11 -9.71 8.65
N CYS A 4 0.63 -9.01 7.80
CA CYS A 4 0.50 -7.55 7.67
C CYS A 4 -0.90 -7.18 7.16
N THR A 5 -1.68 -6.48 8.00
CA THR A 5 -3.03 -5.99 7.68
C THR A 5 -3.06 -4.52 7.28
N THR A 6 -1.96 -3.79 7.51
CA THR A 6 -1.80 -2.36 7.19
C THR A 6 -2.14 -2.04 5.73
N MET A 7 -1.92 -3.00 4.83
CA MET A 7 -2.20 -2.86 3.40
C MET A 7 -3.67 -2.77 3.00
N GLU A 8 -4.56 -3.14 3.89
CA GLU A 8 -6.01 -3.13 3.65
C GLU A 8 -6.69 -1.92 4.30
N ASN A 9 -6.02 -1.25 5.24
CA ASN A 9 -6.65 -0.23 6.09
C ASN A 9 -5.87 1.09 6.17
N TYR A 10 -4.66 1.17 5.60
CA TYR A 10 -3.81 2.34 5.70
C TYR A 10 -3.20 2.74 4.35
N ALA A 11 -3.17 4.04 4.11
CA ALA A 11 -2.46 4.69 3.03
C ALA A 11 -2.05 6.10 3.50
N PHE A 12 -1.03 6.69 2.89
CA PHE A 12 -0.71 8.10 3.09
C PHE A 12 -0.52 8.82 1.76
N VAL A 13 -0.85 10.11 1.76
CA VAL A 13 -0.72 10.99 0.60
C VAL A 13 0.33 12.05 0.90
N ASP A 14 1.26 12.29 -0.03
CA ASP A 14 2.23 13.39 0.10
C ASP A 14 1.67 14.73 -0.41
N PRO A 15 2.34 15.88 -0.16
CA PRO A 15 1.88 17.19 -0.65
C PRO A 15 1.78 17.34 -2.17
N ARG A 16 2.34 16.38 -2.94
CA ARG A 16 2.28 16.34 -4.40
C ARG A 16 1.13 15.45 -4.90
N GLY A 17 0.31 14.94 -3.99
CA GLY A 17 -0.84 14.10 -4.27
C GLY A 17 -0.51 12.61 -4.46
N ARG A 18 0.76 12.20 -4.33
CA ARG A 18 1.10 10.78 -4.53
C ARG A 18 0.58 9.96 -3.36
N LEU A 19 -0.10 8.86 -3.69
CA LEU A 19 -0.65 7.91 -2.74
C LEU A 19 0.31 6.75 -2.56
N TYR A 20 0.56 6.40 -1.30
CA TYR A 20 1.50 5.36 -0.91
C TYR A 20 0.85 4.36 0.05
N PRO A 21 1.29 3.09 0.03
CA PRO A 21 1.02 2.13 1.11
C PRO A 21 1.86 2.48 2.37
N CYS A 22 2.03 1.56 3.33
CA CYS A 22 2.97 1.77 4.44
C CYS A 22 4.44 1.97 4.03
N LEU A 23 4.77 1.75 2.75
CA LEU A 23 6.08 1.97 2.14
C LEU A 23 5.99 3.15 1.17
N THR A 24 7.12 3.84 0.92
CA THR A 24 7.25 4.91 -0.09
C THR A 24 7.26 4.37 -1.53
N LEU A 25 6.32 3.48 -1.86
CA LEU A 25 6.07 2.93 -3.18
C LEU A 25 4.91 3.68 -3.84
N ASP A 26 5.19 4.47 -4.88
CA ASP A 26 4.18 5.26 -5.59
C ASP A 26 3.09 4.36 -6.20
N MET A 27 1.83 4.59 -5.79
CA MET A 27 0.67 3.85 -6.27
C MET A 27 -0.22 4.63 -7.22
N GLY A 28 0.08 5.90 -7.46
CA GLY A 28 -0.74 6.84 -8.25
C GLY A 28 -0.91 8.18 -7.54
N ASN A 29 -1.68 9.07 -8.16
CA ASN A 29 -1.81 10.46 -7.72
C ASN A 29 -3.28 10.85 -7.53
N VAL A 30 -3.63 11.36 -6.34
CA VAL A 30 -5.00 11.79 -6.02
C VAL A 30 -5.41 13.11 -6.69
N PHE A 31 -4.46 13.84 -7.28
CA PHE A 31 -4.74 15.00 -8.13
C PHE A 31 -5.14 14.61 -9.56
N GLU A 32 -4.88 13.36 -9.96
CA GLU A 32 -5.17 12.83 -11.31
C GLU A 32 -6.38 11.88 -11.31
N SER A 33 -6.64 11.19 -10.21
CA SER A 33 -7.76 10.26 -10.04
C SER A 33 -8.26 10.31 -8.60
N SER A 34 -9.50 9.91 -8.35
CA SER A 34 -10.01 9.86 -6.98
C SER A 34 -9.20 8.88 -6.11
N PHE A 35 -9.18 9.13 -4.80
CA PHE A 35 -8.53 8.21 -3.86
C PHE A 35 -8.98 6.76 -4.06
N LEU A 36 -10.29 6.52 -4.25
CA LEU A 36 -10.84 5.18 -4.41
C LEU A 36 -10.41 4.52 -5.72
N GLU A 37 -10.24 5.26 -6.80
CA GLU A 37 -9.71 4.73 -8.06
C GLU A 37 -8.25 4.30 -7.92
N VAL A 38 -7.42 5.11 -7.26
CA VAL A 38 -6.02 4.75 -7.01
C VAL A 38 -5.93 3.58 -6.03
N TRP A 39 -6.62 3.66 -4.89
CA TRP A 39 -6.65 2.64 -3.83
C TRP A 39 -7.14 1.28 -4.31
N ASN A 40 -8.13 1.26 -5.20
CA ASN A 40 -8.63 0.04 -5.82
C ASN A 40 -7.93 -0.29 -7.14
N GLY A 41 -6.96 0.52 -7.57
CA GLY A 41 -6.24 0.37 -8.83
C GLY A 41 -5.32 -0.85 -8.90
N ALA A 42 -4.77 -1.09 -10.10
CA ALA A 42 -3.98 -2.29 -10.37
C ALA A 42 -2.75 -2.44 -9.45
N ARG A 43 -2.06 -1.34 -9.14
CA ARG A 43 -0.85 -1.34 -8.29
C ARG A 43 -1.17 -1.76 -6.85
N PHE A 44 -2.14 -1.13 -6.21
CA PHE A 44 -2.58 -1.50 -4.86
C PHE A 44 -3.12 -2.92 -4.79
N ARG A 45 -3.94 -3.36 -5.77
CA ARG A 45 -4.43 -4.75 -5.82
C ARG A 45 -3.29 -5.75 -5.95
N ALA A 46 -2.31 -5.48 -6.79
CA ALA A 46 -1.13 -6.34 -6.94
C ALA A 46 -0.34 -6.42 -5.63
N PHE A 47 -0.15 -5.29 -4.95
CA PHE A 47 0.58 -5.25 -3.69
C PHE A 47 -0.15 -5.96 -2.55
N ARG A 48 -1.48 -5.82 -2.44
CA ARG A 48 -2.29 -6.59 -1.47
C ARG A 48 -2.21 -8.10 -1.74
N ARG A 49 -2.24 -8.53 -3.01
CA ARG A 49 -2.04 -9.95 -3.37
C ARG A 49 -0.66 -10.45 -2.96
N LEU A 50 0.38 -9.66 -3.16
CA LEU A 50 1.75 -9.98 -2.74
C LEU A 50 1.81 -10.18 -1.22
N ILE A 51 1.32 -9.22 -0.43
CA ILE A 51 1.33 -9.33 1.04
C ILE A 51 0.52 -10.52 1.52
N ARG A 52 -0.66 -10.81 0.95
CA ARG A 52 -1.45 -11.99 1.34
C ARG A 52 -0.72 -13.31 1.09
N ARG A 53 0.07 -13.39 0.02
CA ARG A 53 0.88 -14.55 -0.35
C ARG A 53 2.10 -14.70 0.56
N GLU A 54 2.89 -13.63 0.70
CA GLU A 54 4.16 -13.66 1.45
C GLU A 54 3.96 -13.57 2.97
N LYS A 55 2.79 -13.11 3.43
CA LYS A 55 2.45 -12.69 4.80
C LYS A 55 3.23 -11.47 5.30
N ARG A 56 4.53 -11.43 5.01
CA ARG A 56 5.45 -10.37 5.40
C ARG A 56 6.62 -10.31 4.41
N LEU A 57 6.97 -9.12 3.95
CA LEU A 57 8.14 -8.91 3.09
C LEU A 57 9.43 -8.88 3.93
N PRO A 58 10.60 -9.25 3.39
CA PRO A 58 11.88 -9.18 4.10
C PRO A 58 12.19 -7.79 4.66
N LEU A 59 11.86 -6.74 3.91
CA LEU A 59 12.05 -5.35 4.34
C LEU A 59 11.19 -4.96 5.56
N CYS A 60 10.10 -5.69 5.81
CA CYS A 60 9.20 -5.46 6.93
C CYS A 60 9.63 -6.22 8.20
N HIS A 61 10.81 -6.85 8.26
CA HIS A 61 11.22 -7.70 9.39
C HIS A 61 11.25 -6.98 10.76
N ARG A 62 11.39 -5.65 10.81
CA ARG A 62 11.32 -4.85 12.05
C ARG A 62 9.96 -4.21 12.31
N CYS A 63 8.97 -4.45 11.45
CA CYS A 63 7.63 -3.91 11.64
C CYS A 63 6.97 -4.59 12.86
N PRO A 64 6.40 -3.82 13.81
CA PRO A 64 5.71 -4.40 14.96
C PRO A 64 4.38 -5.07 14.59
N ASP A 65 3.82 -4.70 13.42
CA ASP A 65 2.60 -5.25 12.84
C ASP A 65 2.82 -6.55 12.02
#